data_AF-A0A523U8W2-F1
#
_entry.id   AF-A0A523U8W2-F1
#
_cell.length_a   1.000
_cell.length_b   1.000
_cell.length_c   1.000
_cell.angle_alpha   90.00
_cell.angle_beta   90.00
_cell.angle_gamma   90.00
#
_symmetry.space_group_name_H-M   'P 1'
#
loop_
_entity.id
_entity.type
_entity.pdbx_description
1 polymer ?
#
loop_
_entity_poly.entity_id
_entity_poly.type
_entity_poly.pdbx_seq_one_letter_code
_entity_poly.pdbx_strand_id
1 'polypeptide(L)'
;MSRRPRDSQMSKVYAAERKHSLWREESQYDSISHVQVWVDSICKSRWFKNRYPRYALAKSIQTAFLTDRERGIKVLDGRGRRKACGSTRGFIKLPVWSRSDLVILHEIAHVVTRRKGYHGPLPAYHGREFCANYLALVRQFLGKEAAKELKVCFKKSRVKYTRPAKIGR
;
A
#
# COMPACT_ATOMS: atom_id res chain seq x y z
N MET A 1 -3.83 -14.57 22.72
CA MET A 1 -3.39 -13.89 21.47
C MET A 1 -4.62 -13.43 20.69
N SER A 2 -4.79 -12.12 20.45
CA SER A 2 -5.92 -11.61 19.64
C SER A 2 -5.76 -12.06 18.18
N ARG A 3 -6.66 -12.93 17.70
CA ARG A 3 -6.70 -13.34 16.28
C ARG A 3 -7.11 -12.14 15.42
N ARG A 4 -6.43 -11.95 14.30
CA ARG A 4 -6.77 -10.93 13.32
C ARG A 4 -8.18 -11.19 12.77
N PRO A 5 -9.04 -10.17 12.61
CA PRO A 5 -10.37 -10.36 12.05
C PRO A 5 -10.29 -10.86 10.61
N ARG A 6 -11.30 -11.64 10.20
CA ARG A 6 -11.44 -12.14 8.84
C ARG A 6 -11.39 -11.00 7.83
N ASP A 7 -10.63 -11.21 6.75
CA ASP A 7 -10.54 -10.23 5.68
C ASP A 7 -11.70 -10.34 4.69
N SER A 8 -12.85 -9.78 5.07
CA SER A 8 -14.07 -9.77 4.25
C SER A 8 -14.02 -8.80 3.06
N GLN A 9 -12.91 -8.07 2.89
CA GLN A 9 -12.72 -7.06 1.86
C GLN A 9 -11.70 -7.46 0.80
N MET A 10 -10.80 -8.41 1.09
CA MET A 10 -9.77 -8.89 0.15
C MET A 10 -10.31 -9.18 -1.26
N SER A 11 -11.34 -10.03 -1.38
CA SER A 11 -11.91 -10.39 -2.68
C SER A 11 -12.53 -9.19 -3.40
N LYS A 12 -13.10 -8.24 -2.66
CA LYS A 12 -13.72 -7.02 -3.18
C LYS A 12 -12.68 -6.03 -3.69
N VAL A 13 -11.55 -5.90 -2.97
CA VAL A 13 -10.41 -5.07 -3.41
C VAL A 13 -9.84 -5.63 -4.70
N TYR A 14 -9.53 -6.92 -4.77
CA TYR A 14 -9.02 -7.53 -6.01
C TYR A 14 -10.01 -7.43 -7.17
N ALA A 15 -11.32 -7.58 -6.90
CA ALA A 15 -12.33 -7.39 -7.92
C ALA A 15 -12.44 -5.93 -8.40
N ALA A 16 -12.11 -4.95 -7.56
CA ALA A 16 -12.04 -3.55 -7.97
C ALA A 16 -10.76 -3.24 -8.76
N GLU A 17 -9.62 -3.80 -8.36
CA GLU A 17 -8.34 -3.60 -9.05
C GLU A 17 -8.40 -4.15 -10.47
N ARG A 18 -8.89 -5.38 -10.67
CA ARG A 18 -9.05 -5.97 -12.01
C ARG A 18 -9.99 -5.20 -12.95
N LYS A 19 -10.78 -4.25 -12.43
CA LYS A 19 -11.69 -3.40 -13.22
C LYS A 19 -11.11 -2.01 -13.50
N HIS A 20 -9.95 -1.68 -12.92
CA HIS A 20 -9.29 -0.40 -13.09
C HIS A 20 -8.47 -0.40 -14.38
N SER A 21 -8.50 0.69 -15.15
CA SER A 21 -7.81 0.84 -16.44
C SER A 21 -6.30 0.63 -16.36
N LEU A 22 -5.69 1.07 -15.25
CA LEU A 22 -4.27 0.85 -14.95
C LEU A 22 -3.93 -0.55 -14.44
N TRP A 23 -4.89 -1.48 -14.36
CA TRP A 23 -4.59 -2.88 -14.08
C TRP A 23 -3.83 -3.48 -15.26
N ARG A 24 -2.76 -4.21 -14.96
CA ARG A 24 -1.94 -4.90 -15.95
C ARG A 24 -1.71 -6.33 -15.50
N GLU A 25 -1.80 -7.26 -16.44
CA GLU A 25 -1.38 -8.65 -16.23
C GLU A 25 0.13 -8.82 -16.44
N GLU A 26 0.72 -7.88 -17.18
CA GLU A 26 2.15 -7.80 -17.44
C GLU A 26 2.85 -6.79 -16.54
N SER A 27 4.14 -7.03 -16.33
CA SER A 27 5.01 -6.14 -15.58
C SER A 27 5.21 -4.80 -16.28
N GLN A 28 5.21 -3.70 -15.53
CA GLN A 28 5.65 -2.38 -16.01
C GLN A 28 7.15 -2.18 -15.78
N TYR A 29 7.75 -2.94 -14.85
CA TYR A 29 9.15 -2.81 -14.47
C TYR A 29 9.91 -4.13 -14.62
N ASP A 30 10.96 -4.13 -15.43
CA ASP A 30 11.73 -5.34 -15.70
C ASP A 30 12.62 -5.78 -14.52
N SER A 31 12.97 -4.84 -13.64
CA SER A 31 13.89 -5.06 -12.52
C SER A 31 13.35 -4.56 -11.18
N ILE A 32 13.74 -5.24 -10.10
CA ILE A 32 13.48 -4.79 -8.72
C ILE A 32 14.15 -3.44 -8.45
N SER A 33 15.31 -3.18 -9.06
CA SER A 33 16.03 -1.91 -8.92
C SER A 33 15.21 -0.73 -9.45
N HIS A 34 14.56 -0.86 -10.60
CA HIS A 34 13.66 0.19 -11.11
C HIS A 34 12.47 0.42 -10.18
N VAL A 35 11.89 -0.66 -9.64
CA VAL A 35 10.82 -0.54 -8.65
C VAL A 35 11.32 0.16 -7.38
N GLN A 36 12.53 -0.13 -6.90
CA GLN A 36 13.12 0.54 -5.74
C GLN A 36 13.31 2.04 -6.00
N VAL A 37 13.82 2.44 -7.17
CA VAL A 37 13.96 3.86 -7.53
C VAL A 37 12.61 4.58 -7.47
N TRP A 38 11.55 3.94 -8.00
CA TRP A 38 10.21 4.51 -7.97
C TRP A 38 9.65 4.61 -6.53
N VAL A 39 9.78 3.55 -5.73
CA VAL A 39 9.39 3.53 -4.31
C VAL A 39 10.16 4.58 -3.51
N ASP A 40 11.45 4.76 -3.77
CA ASP A 40 12.26 5.79 -3.13
C ASP A 40 11.77 7.19 -3.48
N SER A 41 11.35 7.43 -4.72
CA SER A 41 10.78 8.71 -5.15
C SER A 41 9.50 9.05 -4.35
N ILE A 42 8.65 8.05 -4.12
CA ILE A 42 7.44 8.15 -3.27
C ILE A 42 7.85 8.51 -1.83
N CYS A 43 8.74 7.73 -1.22
CA CYS A 43 9.20 7.92 0.16
C CYS A 43 9.97 9.25 0.38
N LYS A 44 10.59 9.81 -0.67
CA LYS A 44 11.28 11.10 -0.64
C LYS A 44 10.33 12.29 -0.74
N SER A 45 9.14 12.12 -1.31
CA SER A 45 8.20 13.22 -1.55
C SER A 45 7.74 13.91 -0.27
N ARG A 46 7.56 15.24 -0.33
CA ARG A 46 7.07 16.04 0.82
C ARG A 46 5.73 15.55 1.33
N TRP A 47 4.83 15.16 0.40
CA TRP A 47 3.52 14.62 0.74
C TRP A 47 3.63 13.34 1.58
N PHE A 48 4.47 12.38 1.15
CA PHE A 48 4.62 11.12 1.84
C PHE A 48 5.28 11.31 3.21
N LYS A 49 6.29 12.18 3.30
CA LYS A 49 6.96 12.54 4.57
C LYS A 49 5.99 13.12 5.58
N ASN A 50 5.14 14.04 5.16
CA ASN A 50 4.16 14.68 6.05
C ASN A 50 3.08 13.68 6.51
N ARG A 51 2.63 12.79 5.61
CA ARG A 51 1.52 11.87 5.88
C ARG A 51 1.96 10.59 6.61
N TYR A 52 3.14 10.09 6.29
CA TYR A 52 3.68 8.81 6.77
C TYR A 52 5.14 8.95 7.25
N PRO A 53 5.43 9.84 8.23
CA PRO A 53 6.80 10.19 8.61
C PRO A 53 7.65 8.99 9.07
N ARG A 54 7.04 7.93 9.59
CA ARG A 54 7.73 6.70 10.00
C ARG A 54 8.44 5.95 8.87
N TYR A 55 7.93 6.07 7.64
CA TYR A 55 8.43 5.35 6.47
C TYR A 55 9.07 6.32 5.45
N ALA A 56 9.27 7.57 5.86
CA ALA A 56 9.96 8.57 5.08
C ALA A 56 11.43 8.17 4.89
N LEU A 57 11.98 8.41 3.69
CA LEU A 57 13.42 8.31 3.51
C LEU A 57 14.09 9.53 4.17
N ALA A 58 14.95 9.29 5.16
CA ALA A 58 15.72 10.32 5.84
C ALA A 58 16.60 11.11 4.86
N LYS A 59 16.63 12.45 5.00
CA LYS A 59 17.61 13.32 4.34
C LYS A 59 18.91 13.19 5.13
N SER A 60 19.89 12.46 4.59
CA SER A 60 21.34 12.58 4.87
C SER A 60 21.85 12.61 6.33
N ILE A 61 22.85 11.76 6.56
CA ILE A 61 23.87 11.74 7.64
C ILE A 61 23.60 10.67 8.72
N GLN A 62 24.50 9.68 8.76
CA GLN A 62 24.54 8.48 9.60
C GLN A 62 23.45 7.42 9.34
N THR A 63 23.42 6.91 8.11
CA THR A 63 22.65 5.69 7.74
C THR A 63 23.06 4.44 8.53
N ALA A 64 24.22 4.44 9.19
CA ALA A 64 24.75 3.32 9.97
C ALA A 64 23.92 2.97 11.23
N PHE A 65 23.24 3.94 11.84
CA PHE A 65 22.47 3.75 13.09
C PHE A 65 20.95 3.68 12.89
N LEU A 66 20.47 3.83 11.66
CA LEU A 66 19.05 3.77 11.33
C LEU A 66 18.59 2.31 11.21
N THR A 67 17.47 1.98 11.85
CA THR A 67 16.74 0.73 11.63
C THR A 67 16.25 0.64 10.17
N ASP A 68 16.03 -0.57 9.64
CA ASP A 68 15.51 -0.76 8.27
C ASP A 68 14.24 0.05 7.96
N ARG A 69 13.47 0.46 8.97
CA ARG A 69 12.26 1.28 8.82
C ARG A 69 12.53 2.76 8.57
N GLU A 70 13.68 3.25 9.02
CA GLU A 70 14.11 4.65 8.88
C GLU A 70 14.85 4.91 7.55
N ARG A 71 15.12 3.84 6.78
CA ARG A 71 15.72 3.87 5.44
C ARG A 71 14.69 3.84 4.30
N GLY A 72 13.40 4.09 4.58
CA GLY A 72 12.33 4.03 3.59
C GLY A 72 11.71 2.63 3.44
N ILE A 73 11.03 2.37 2.31
CA ILE A 73 10.41 1.07 2.02
C ILE A 73 11.33 0.27 1.09
N LYS A 74 11.80 -0.89 1.56
CA LYS A 74 12.67 -1.79 0.79
C LYS A 74 11.85 -2.67 -0.15
N VAL A 75 12.27 -2.75 -1.40
CA VAL A 75 11.73 -3.67 -2.41
C VAL A 75 12.61 -4.90 -2.45
N LEU A 76 12.01 -6.06 -2.21
CA LEU A 76 12.67 -7.35 -2.17
C LEU A 76 12.23 -8.19 -3.35
N ASP A 77 13.15 -9.00 -3.88
CA ASP A 77 12.80 -9.95 -4.93
C ASP A 77 11.79 -10.98 -4.41
N GLY A 78 10.72 -11.14 -5.18
CA GLY A 78 9.64 -12.10 -4.94
C GLY A 78 9.55 -13.19 -6.01
N ARG A 79 10.57 -13.37 -6.87
CA ARG A 79 10.61 -14.48 -7.83
C ARG A 79 10.28 -15.83 -7.14
N GLY A 80 9.45 -16.64 -7.80
CA GLY A 80 8.91 -17.90 -7.25
C GLY A 80 7.71 -17.73 -6.30
N ARG A 81 7.28 -16.50 -5.97
CA ARG A 81 6.06 -16.27 -5.17
C ARG A 81 4.82 -16.18 -6.04
N ARG A 82 3.73 -16.76 -5.53
CA ARG A 82 2.39 -16.65 -6.14
C ARG A 82 1.71 -15.30 -5.87
N LYS A 83 2.18 -14.50 -4.90
CA LYS A 83 1.54 -13.25 -4.45
C LYS A 83 2.57 -12.19 -4.05
N ALA A 84 2.28 -10.94 -4.38
CA ALA A 84 2.92 -9.76 -3.80
C ALA A 84 2.55 -9.63 -2.30
N CYS A 85 3.40 -8.93 -1.54
CA CYS A 85 3.16 -8.73 -0.11
C CYS A 85 3.90 -7.50 0.46
N GLY A 86 3.16 -6.64 1.14
CA GLY A 86 3.64 -5.53 1.96
C GLY A 86 3.65 -5.83 3.45
N SER A 87 4.74 -5.46 4.10
CA SER A 87 5.00 -5.69 5.52
C SER A 87 5.15 -4.39 6.27
N THR A 88 4.49 -4.28 7.42
CA THR A 88 4.65 -3.12 8.33
C THR A 88 6.07 -2.98 8.90
N ARG A 89 6.95 -3.94 8.63
CA ARG A 89 8.40 -3.85 8.90
C ARG A 89 9.15 -2.97 7.90
N GLY A 90 8.49 -2.39 6.90
CA GLY A 90 9.11 -1.45 5.96
C GLY A 90 9.61 -2.11 4.66
N PHE A 91 8.96 -3.18 4.20
CA PHE A 91 9.34 -3.81 2.93
C PHE A 91 8.14 -4.32 2.14
N ILE A 92 8.33 -4.43 0.83
CA ILE A 92 7.42 -5.10 -0.11
C ILE A 92 8.18 -6.21 -0.84
N LYS A 93 7.51 -7.32 -1.17
CA LYS A 93 8.04 -8.44 -1.97
C LYS A 93 7.19 -8.59 -3.23
N LEU A 94 7.81 -8.56 -4.40
CA LEU A 94 7.09 -8.49 -5.68
C LEU A 94 7.55 -9.60 -6.65
N PRO A 95 6.68 -10.57 -7.03
CA PRO A 95 6.89 -11.37 -8.23
C PRO A 95 6.87 -10.51 -9.50
N VAL A 96 7.31 -11.06 -10.64
CA VAL A 96 7.48 -10.28 -11.89
C VAL A 96 6.19 -9.62 -12.35
N TRP A 97 5.09 -10.38 -12.45
CA TRP A 97 3.79 -9.87 -12.91
C TRP A 97 3.24 -8.73 -12.04
N SER A 98 3.64 -8.64 -10.78
CA SER A 98 3.08 -7.69 -9.81
C SER A 98 3.82 -6.36 -9.76
N ARG A 99 4.78 -6.12 -10.66
CA ARG A 99 5.57 -4.90 -10.71
C ARG A 99 4.87 -3.89 -11.63
N SER A 100 3.69 -3.46 -11.22
CA SER A 100 2.93 -2.37 -11.86
C SER A 100 2.63 -1.31 -10.80
N ASP A 101 2.51 -0.05 -11.20
CA ASP A 101 2.35 1.05 -10.25
C ASP A 101 1.18 0.82 -9.29
N LEU A 102 0.03 0.36 -9.82
CA LEU A 102 -1.17 0.10 -9.04
C LEU A 102 -0.92 -0.95 -7.95
N VAL A 103 -0.27 -2.07 -8.30
CA VAL A 103 0.05 -3.14 -7.34
C VAL A 103 1.13 -2.71 -6.35
N ILE A 104 2.13 -1.95 -6.77
CA ILE A 104 3.16 -1.46 -5.85
C ILE A 104 2.53 -0.48 -4.84
N LEU A 105 1.62 0.41 -5.25
CA LEU A 105 0.89 1.29 -4.31
C LEU A 105 -0.02 0.50 -3.36
N HIS A 106 -0.63 -0.60 -3.81
CA HIS A 106 -1.36 -1.54 -2.94
C HIS A 106 -0.43 -2.07 -1.84
N GLU A 107 0.76 -2.54 -2.19
CA GLU A 107 1.71 -3.08 -1.20
C GLU A 107 2.25 -2.00 -0.26
N ILE A 108 2.51 -0.79 -0.76
CA ILE A 108 2.86 0.37 0.08
C ILE A 108 1.72 0.69 1.05
N ALA A 109 0.46 0.61 0.62
CA ALA A 109 -0.69 0.81 1.50
C ALA A 109 -0.70 -0.19 2.67
N HIS A 110 -0.28 -1.44 2.46
CA HIS A 110 -0.09 -2.42 3.54
C HIS A 110 1.05 -2.07 4.50
N VAL A 111 2.13 -1.48 3.99
CA VAL A 111 3.27 -1.03 4.82
C VAL A 111 2.84 0.12 5.74
N VAL A 112 2.17 1.14 5.21
CA VAL A 112 1.84 2.37 5.94
C VAL A 112 0.59 2.26 6.80
N THR A 113 -0.31 1.32 6.50
CA THR A 113 -1.52 1.08 7.31
C THR A 113 -1.13 0.47 8.65
N ARG A 114 -1.32 1.25 9.72
CA ARG A 114 -0.87 0.87 11.06
C ARG A 114 -1.58 -0.40 11.51
N ARG A 115 -0.81 -1.40 11.90
CA ARG A 115 -1.26 -2.46 12.80
C ARG A 115 -1.28 -1.87 14.22
N LYS A 116 -2.30 -1.07 14.59
CA LYS A 116 -2.49 -0.73 16.01
C LYS A 116 -2.74 -2.03 16.77
N GLY A 117 -1.75 -2.47 17.51
CA GLY A 117 -1.78 -3.60 18.42
C GLY A 117 -0.88 -3.27 19.60
N TYR A 118 -1.31 -2.32 20.42
CA TYR A 118 -0.78 -2.14 21.77
C TYR A 118 -1.91 -2.06 22.81
N HIS A 119 -3.11 -1.57 22.44
CA HIS A 119 -4.30 -1.56 23.32
C HIS A 119 -5.64 -1.86 22.60
N GLY A 120 -5.63 -2.52 21.44
CA GLY A 120 -6.87 -2.83 20.69
C GLY A 120 -6.70 -3.94 19.64
N PRO A 121 -7.80 -4.46 19.08
CA PRO A 121 -7.76 -5.57 18.12
C PRO A 121 -7.04 -5.16 16.84
N LEU A 122 -6.26 -6.10 16.27
CA LEU A 122 -5.58 -5.89 15.00
C LEU A 122 -6.61 -5.55 13.90
N PRO A 123 -6.35 -4.54 13.05
CA PRO A 123 -7.25 -4.27 11.93
C PRO A 123 -7.17 -5.39 10.88
N ALA A 124 -8.28 -5.56 10.15
CA ALA A 124 -8.35 -6.41 8.96
C ALA A 124 -7.32 -5.94 7.92
N TYR A 125 -6.71 -6.87 7.18
CA TYR A 125 -5.59 -6.57 6.28
C TYR A 125 -6.02 -5.63 5.14
N HIS A 126 -7.19 -5.85 4.53
CA HIS A 126 -7.82 -4.91 3.58
C HIS A 126 -8.96 -4.08 4.20
N GLY A 127 -8.78 -3.65 5.46
CA GLY A 127 -9.76 -2.81 6.17
C GLY A 127 -9.98 -1.42 5.54
N ARG A 128 -10.88 -0.64 6.14
CA ARG A 128 -11.20 0.73 5.67
C ARG A 128 -9.98 1.65 5.64
N GLU A 129 -9.11 1.55 6.65
CA GLU A 129 -7.87 2.35 6.73
C GLU A 129 -6.91 2.01 5.59
N PHE A 130 -6.74 0.71 5.29
CA PHE A 130 -5.98 0.25 4.13
C PHE A 130 -6.53 0.86 2.84
N CYS A 131 -7.84 0.70 2.60
CA CYS A 131 -8.47 1.20 1.38
C CYS A 131 -8.38 2.74 1.25
N ALA A 132 -8.46 3.46 2.38
CA ALA A 132 -8.30 4.92 2.41
C ALA A 132 -6.86 5.35 2.08
N ASN A 133 -5.87 4.68 2.64
CA ASN A 133 -4.46 4.93 2.34
C ASN A 133 -4.13 4.61 0.88
N TYR A 134 -4.62 3.48 0.38
CA TYR A 134 -4.44 3.10 -1.01
C TYR A 134 -5.02 4.13 -1.98
N LEU A 135 -6.26 4.58 -1.75
CA LEU A 135 -6.87 5.63 -2.57
C LEU A 135 -6.11 6.97 -2.52
N ALA A 136 -5.58 7.33 -1.34
CA ALA A 136 -4.77 8.53 -1.17
C ALA A 136 -3.43 8.44 -1.93
N LEU A 137 -2.77 7.28 -1.89
CA LEU A 137 -1.54 7.01 -2.63
C LEU A 137 -1.78 7.08 -4.15
N VAL A 138 -2.82 6.41 -4.65
CA VAL A 138 -3.19 6.44 -6.08
C VAL A 138 -3.48 7.86 -6.53
N ARG A 139 -4.22 8.64 -5.73
CA ARG A 139 -4.48 10.05 -6.05
C ARG A 139 -3.20 10.87 -6.17
N GLN A 140 -2.26 10.63 -5.27
CA GLN A 140 -1.03 11.42 -5.20
C GLN A 140 -0.05 11.07 -6.32
N PHE A 141 0.12 9.79 -6.65
CA PHE A 141 1.20 9.33 -7.52
C PHE A 141 0.74 8.91 -8.91
N LEU A 142 -0.56 8.56 -9.08
CA LEU A 142 -1.16 8.24 -10.38
C LEU A 142 -2.18 9.29 -10.85
N GLY A 143 -2.44 10.31 -10.03
CA GLY A 143 -3.28 11.44 -10.38
C GLY A 143 -4.76 11.30 -9.96
N LYS A 144 -5.49 12.40 -10.15
CA LYS A 144 -6.88 12.54 -9.70
C LYS A 144 -7.84 11.59 -10.44
N GLU A 145 -7.63 11.39 -11.73
CA GLU A 145 -8.50 10.54 -12.56
C GLU A 145 -8.35 9.06 -12.20
N ALA A 146 -7.11 8.56 -12.03
CA ALA A 146 -6.87 7.20 -11.53
C ALA A 146 -7.55 6.98 -10.16
N ALA A 147 -7.45 7.93 -9.24
CA ALA A 147 -8.15 7.82 -7.97
C ALA A 147 -9.68 7.87 -8.10
N LYS A 148 -10.21 8.69 -9.01
CA LYS A 148 -11.66 8.75 -9.28
C LYS A 148 -12.15 7.41 -9.82
N GLU A 149 -11.42 6.82 -10.75
CA GLU A 149 -11.71 5.51 -11.29
C GLU A 149 -11.63 4.42 -10.22
N LEU A 150 -10.55 4.36 -9.43
CA LEU A 150 -10.44 3.41 -8.32
C LEU A 150 -11.59 3.55 -7.33
N LYS A 151 -12.03 4.79 -7.05
CA LYS A 151 -13.20 5.05 -6.21
C LYS A 151 -14.49 4.50 -6.84
N VAL A 152 -14.66 4.59 -8.16
CA VAL A 152 -15.79 3.99 -8.88
C VAL A 152 -15.72 2.46 -8.79
N CYS A 153 -14.55 1.86 -9.02
CA CYS A 153 -14.35 0.41 -8.89
C CYS A 153 -14.60 -0.08 -7.47
N PHE A 154 -14.14 0.66 -6.45
CA PHE A 154 -14.44 0.38 -5.04
C PHE A 154 -15.94 0.39 -4.77
N LYS A 155 -16.68 1.38 -5.27
CA LYS A 155 -18.14 1.44 -5.12
C LYS A 155 -18.82 0.24 -5.79
N LYS A 156 -18.47 -0.07 -7.04
CA LYS A 156 -19.01 -1.22 -7.80
C LYS A 156 -18.76 -2.55 -7.09
N SER A 157 -17.58 -2.73 -6.50
CA SER A 157 -17.21 -3.95 -5.75
C SER A 157 -17.59 -3.90 -4.26
N ARG A 158 -18.32 -2.87 -3.82
CA ARG A 158 -18.78 -2.66 -2.44
C ARG A 158 -17.64 -2.60 -1.40
N VAL A 159 -16.46 -2.13 -1.81
CA VAL A 159 -15.30 -1.90 -0.94
C VAL A 159 -15.60 -0.74 0.02
N LYS A 160 -15.36 -0.96 1.32
CA LYS A 160 -15.49 0.07 2.34
C LYS A 160 -14.15 0.80 2.53
N TYR A 161 -14.12 2.11 2.30
CA TYR A 161 -12.91 2.95 2.39
C TYR A 161 -13.10 4.27 3.16
N THR A 162 -14.33 4.62 3.55
CA THR A 162 -14.63 5.76 4.43
C THR A 162 -14.76 5.31 5.89
N ARG A 163 -14.68 6.24 6.85
CA ARG A 163 -15.12 5.93 8.23
C ARG A 163 -16.60 5.51 8.23
N PRO A 164 -17.01 4.56 9.09
CA PRO A 164 -18.43 4.31 9.31
C PRO A 164 -19.10 5.63 9.72
N ALA A 165 -20.34 5.85 9.28
CA ALA A 165 -21.14 6.93 9.84
C ALA A 165 -21.21 6.73 11.37
N LYS A 166 -21.13 7.82 12.15
CA LYS A 166 -21.41 7.73 13.58
C LYS A 166 -22.84 7.17 13.70
N ILE A 167 -23.00 6.03 14.37
CA ILE A 167 -24.33 5.57 14.76
C ILE A 167 -24.81 6.63 15.74
N GLY A 168 -25.88 7.35 15.38
CA GLY A 168 -26.52 8.29 16.29
C GLY A 168 -26.86 7.55 17.58
N ARG A 169 -26.40 8.10 18.71
CA ARG A 169 -26.97 7.75 20.01
C ARG A 169 -28.24 8.56 20.17
#